data_AF-A0A7L2P950-F1
#
_entry.id   AF-A0A7L2P950-F1
#
_cell.length_a   1.000
_cell.length_b   1.000
_cell.length_c   1.000
_cell.angle_alpha   90.00
_cell.angle_beta   90.00
_cell.angle_gamma   90.00
#
_symmetry.space_group_name_H-M   'P 1'
#
loop_
_entity.id
_entity.type
_entity.pdbx_description
1 polymer ?
#
loop_
_entity_poly.entity_id
_entity_poly.type
_entity_poly.pdbx_seq_one_letter_code
_entity_poly.pdbx_strand_id
1 'polypeptide(L)'
;ETFERLIRLAENYTSTLFCSAYRTMAAEATVHVQEFFTDVGLFLFGTDVSTEEFVNRFFDTLFPVVYNHVINPGPTDISLEYAECLRAARRDIRPFGNIPKKAIGQMGRSLLPSRTFLQALNLGIEVINTTDHLRFSKACSRALLRMQYCPHCQGLTLSKPCMGYCLNTMRGCLADVAEVDFHWRGYIQSLEELSGALSGAQGIEHMLLNFHSLVRDALVQARINRPELLEQVNKICGPPVRKPKQSPGCSFDQNKDNQGLKMFSRDSEETFAHRRREFISQLRLYRAFYGGLADRLCGNELAAADGHPCWNGEDVIR
;
A
#
# COMPACT_ATOMS: atom_id res chain seq x y z
N GLU A 1 3.57 4.62 -5.50
CA GLU A 1 3.14 4.20 -6.86
C GLU A 1 2.02 3.16 -6.92
N THR A 2 2.28 1.84 -6.73
CA THR A 2 1.23 0.81 -6.95
C THR A 2 -0.02 1.01 -6.08
N PHE A 3 0.17 1.34 -4.80
CA PHE A 3 -0.95 1.68 -3.91
C PHE A 3 -1.72 2.92 -4.36
N GLU A 4 -1.04 3.96 -4.83
CA GLU A 4 -1.70 5.19 -5.33
C GLU A 4 -2.53 4.91 -6.58
N ARG A 5 -2.01 4.08 -7.51
CA ARG A 5 -2.77 3.63 -8.68
C ARG A 5 -4.03 2.85 -8.26
N LEU A 6 -3.91 1.95 -7.28
CA LEU A 6 -5.03 1.19 -6.75
C LEU A 6 -6.11 2.09 -6.12
N ILE A 7 -5.70 3.10 -5.34
CA ILE A 7 -6.62 4.08 -4.74
C ILE A 7 -7.35 4.86 -5.84
N ARG A 8 -6.64 5.39 -6.84
CA ARG A 8 -7.23 6.10 -7.98
C ARG A 8 -8.20 5.22 -8.77
N LEU A 9 -7.88 3.94 -8.96
CA LEU A 9 -8.77 3.01 -9.66
C LEU A 9 -10.08 2.78 -8.87
N ALA A 10 -9.97 2.61 -7.56
CA ALA A 10 -11.13 2.46 -6.68
C ALA A 10 -12.00 3.72 -6.62
N GLU A 11 -11.39 4.91 -6.61
CA GLU A 11 -12.04 6.21 -6.73
C GLU A 11 -12.81 6.32 -8.04
N ASN A 12 -12.18 5.97 -9.17
CA ASN A 12 -12.79 5.99 -10.49
C ASN A 12 -13.98 5.03 -10.58
N TYR A 13 -13.88 3.80 -10.04
CA TYR A 13 -15.00 2.86 -10.00
C TYR A 13 -16.17 3.38 -9.17
N THR A 14 -15.87 4.00 -8.03
CA THR A 14 -16.90 4.56 -7.15
C THR A 14 -17.57 5.78 -7.79
N SER A 15 -16.81 6.65 -8.45
CA SER A 15 -17.35 7.80 -9.19
C SER A 15 -18.18 7.35 -10.40
N THR A 16 -17.73 6.31 -11.11
CA THR A 16 -18.46 5.72 -12.26
C THR A 16 -19.80 5.13 -11.84
N LEU A 17 -19.91 4.54 -10.64
CA LEU A 17 -21.20 4.08 -10.09
C LEU A 17 -22.20 5.24 -10.05
N PHE A 18 -21.80 6.39 -9.52
CA PHE A 18 -22.69 7.55 -9.44
C PHE A 18 -23.04 8.10 -10.82
N CYS A 19 -22.05 8.26 -11.70
CA CYS A 19 -22.27 8.76 -13.07
C CYS A 19 -23.15 7.83 -13.92
N SER A 20 -23.08 6.51 -13.73
CA SER A 20 -23.85 5.55 -14.53
C SER A 20 -25.24 5.29 -13.96
N ALA A 21 -25.35 4.99 -12.66
CA ALA A 21 -26.60 4.55 -12.03
C ALA A 21 -27.36 5.65 -11.28
N TYR A 22 -26.68 6.74 -10.88
CA TYR A 22 -27.24 7.78 -10.01
C TYR A 22 -26.92 9.20 -10.52
N ARG A 23 -27.14 9.42 -11.83
CA ARG A 23 -26.73 10.66 -12.55
C ARG A 23 -27.10 11.97 -11.88
N THR A 24 -28.29 12.05 -11.27
CA THR A 24 -28.80 13.31 -10.69
C THR A 24 -28.00 13.76 -9.46
N MET A 25 -27.33 12.83 -8.77
CA MET A 25 -26.55 13.12 -7.56
C MET A 25 -25.04 13.01 -7.78
N ALA A 26 -24.61 12.72 -9.01
CA ALA A 26 -23.22 12.38 -9.30
C ALA A 26 -22.24 13.55 -9.08
N ALA A 27 -22.64 14.78 -9.43
CA ALA A 27 -21.80 15.96 -9.22
C ALA A 27 -21.51 16.20 -7.72
N GLU A 28 -22.53 16.11 -6.87
CA GLU A 28 -22.39 16.25 -5.42
C GLU A 28 -21.63 15.08 -4.80
N ALA A 29 -21.95 13.84 -5.22
CA ALA A 29 -21.32 12.64 -4.66
C ALA A 29 -19.83 12.52 -5.01
N THR A 30 -19.40 13.00 -6.18
CA THR A 30 -18.01 12.88 -6.64
C THR A 30 -17.03 13.56 -5.69
N VAL A 31 -17.37 14.74 -5.16
CA VAL A 31 -16.52 15.46 -4.19
C VAL A 31 -16.31 14.61 -2.93
N HIS A 32 -17.37 14.00 -2.41
CA HIS A 32 -17.29 13.15 -1.21
C HIS A 32 -16.52 11.85 -1.46
N VAL A 33 -16.60 11.30 -2.68
CA VAL A 33 -15.80 10.14 -3.09
C VAL A 33 -14.31 10.50 -3.13
N GLN A 34 -13.95 11.64 -3.71
CA GLN A 34 -12.57 12.12 -3.80
C GLN A 34 -11.96 12.37 -2.40
N GLU A 35 -12.69 13.05 -1.51
CA GLU A 35 -12.27 13.27 -0.13
C GLU A 35 -12.01 11.94 0.59
N PHE A 36 -12.93 10.97 0.46
CA PHE A 36 -12.80 9.67 1.09
C PHE A 36 -11.56 8.90 0.62
N PHE A 37 -11.28 8.84 -0.69
CA PHE A 37 -10.09 8.14 -1.19
C PHE A 37 -8.79 8.91 -0.90
N THR A 38 -8.87 10.23 -0.73
CA THR A 38 -7.76 11.02 -0.19
C THR A 38 -7.43 10.60 1.24
N ASP A 39 -8.44 10.43 2.10
CA ASP A 39 -8.23 9.94 3.48
C ASP A 39 -7.66 8.53 3.54
N VAL A 40 -8.11 7.65 2.64
CA VAL A 40 -7.54 6.30 2.49
C VAL A 40 -6.05 6.38 2.15
N GLY A 41 -5.67 7.28 1.24
CA GLY A 41 -4.26 7.56 0.93
C GLY A 41 -3.49 8.07 2.14
N LEU A 42 -4.01 9.10 2.83
CA LEU A 42 -3.39 9.67 4.02
C LEU A 42 -3.17 8.62 5.11
N PHE A 43 -4.16 7.74 5.34
CA PHE A 43 -4.06 6.63 6.28
C PHE A 43 -2.91 5.68 5.93
N LEU A 44 -2.83 5.26 4.65
CA LEU A 44 -1.84 4.28 4.18
C LEU A 44 -0.41 4.83 4.20
N PHE A 45 -0.26 6.12 3.91
CA PHE A 45 1.05 6.78 3.82
C PHE A 45 1.51 7.45 5.11
N GLY A 46 0.85 7.17 6.25
CA GLY A 46 1.39 7.45 7.58
C GLY A 46 0.75 8.59 8.36
N THR A 47 -0.37 9.14 7.88
CA THR A 47 -1.15 10.10 8.68
C THR A 47 -2.04 9.33 9.66
N ASP A 48 -2.10 9.76 10.92
CA ASP A 48 -2.92 9.13 11.97
C ASP A 48 -4.40 9.56 11.87
N VAL A 49 -5.00 9.24 10.73
CA VAL A 49 -6.46 9.35 10.53
C VAL A 49 -7.12 8.05 11.00
N SER A 50 -8.28 8.12 11.64
CA SER A 50 -8.99 6.90 12.04
C SER A 50 -9.84 6.34 10.88
N THR A 51 -9.74 5.03 10.63
CA THR A 51 -10.65 4.32 9.70
C THR A 51 -12.11 4.50 10.04
N GLU A 52 -12.43 4.54 11.34
CA GLU A 52 -13.80 4.80 11.77
C GLU A 52 -14.24 6.21 11.44
N GLU A 53 -13.35 7.20 11.59
CA GLU A 53 -13.66 8.61 11.38
C GLU A 53 -13.95 8.92 9.92
N PHE A 54 -13.03 8.60 8.99
CA PHE A 54 -13.23 8.96 7.57
C PHE A 54 -14.35 8.16 6.92
N VAL A 55 -14.58 6.90 7.33
CA VAL A 55 -15.73 6.12 6.86
C VAL A 55 -17.04 6.72 7.35
N ASN A 56 -17.12 7.08 8.64
CA ASN A 56 -18.30 7.74 9.16
C ASN A 56 -18.54 9.09 8.48
N ARG A 57 -17.50 9.90 8.31
CA ARG A 57 -17.58 11.19 7.61
C ARG A 57 -18.11 11.04 6.19
N PHE A 58 -17.64 10.05 5.43
CA PHE A 58 -18.17 9.75 4.11
C PHE A 58 -19.66 9.43 4.12
N PHE A 59 -20.13 8.59 5.05
CA PHE A 59 -21.57 8.29 5.15
C PHE A 59 -22.38 9.46 5.73
N ASP A 60 -21.79 10.30 6.58
CA ASP A 60 -22.40 11.54 7.06
C ASP A 60 -22.64 12.50 5.90
N THR A 61 -21.65 12.74 5.04
CA THR A 61 -21.75 13.65 3.89
C THR A 61 -22.60 13.08 2.75
N LEU A 62 -22.60 11.76 2.57
CA LEU A 62 -23.43 11.09 1.56
C LEU A 62 -24.93 11.13 1.91
N PHE A 63 -25.31 11.12 3.20
CA PHE A 63 -26.72 11.02 3.59
C PHE A 63 -27.60 12.17 3.08
N PRO A 64 -27.24 13.46 3.22
CA PRO A 64 -28.00 14.56 2.63
C PRO A 64 -28.23 14.42 1.11
N VAL A 65 -27.19 14.01 0.38
CA VAL A 65 -27.23 13.79 -1.08
C VAL A 65 -28.24 12.68 -1.41
N VAL A 66 -28.15 11.55 -0.71
CA VAL A 66 -29.08 10.42 -0.88
C VAL A 66 -30.50 10.80 -0.47
N TYR A 67 -30.65 11.62 0.57
CA TYR A 67 -31.95 12.09 0.99
C TYR A 67 -32.62 12.95 -0.09
N ASN A 68 -31.89 13.94 -0.65
CA ASN A 68 -32.40 14.85 -1.66
C ASN A 68 -32.80 14.15 -2.96
N HIS A 69 -32.02 13.14 -3.39
CA HIS A 69 -32.19 12.52 -4.71
C HIS A 69 -32.87 11.15 -4.70
N VAL A 70 -32.79 10.40 -3.60
CA VAL A 70 -33.33 9.04 -3.49
C VAL A 70 -34.50 8.96 -2.52
N ILE A 71 -34.40 9.55 -1.32
CA ILE A 71 -35.43 9.35 -0.28
C ILE A 71 -36.60 10.30 -0.48
N ASN A 72 -36.33 11.60 -0.66
CA ASN A 72 -37.32 12.66 -0.78
C ASN A 72 -37.06 13.56 -2.02
N PRO A 73 -37.14 12.99 -3.24
CA PRO A 73 -36.90 13.73 -4.47
C PRO A 73 -37.88 14.90 -4.60
N GLY A 74 -37.32 16.11 -4.72
CA GLY A 74 -38.09 17.36 -4.86
C GLY A 74 -37.73 18.16 -6.12
N PRO A 75 -38.58 19.13 -6.50
CA PRO A 75 -38.27 20.07 -7.57
C PRO A 75 -37.17 21.07 -7.18
N THR A 76 -36.91 21.21 -5.88
CA THR A 76 -35.96 22.12 -5.23
C THR A 76 -34.99 21.33 -4.34
N ASP A 77 -33.77 21.83 -4.18
CA ASP A 77 -32.75 21.18 -3.36
C ASP A 77 -32.99 21.46 -1.88
N ILE A 78 -32.54 20.57 -1.01
CA ILE A 78 -32.55 20.83 0.44
C ILE A 78 -31.59 21.97 0.78
N SER A 79 -31.99 22.80 1.75
CA SER A 79 -31.14 23.87 2.27
C SER A 79 -29.90 23.32 3.00
N LEU A 80 -28.83 24.11 3.06
CA LEU A 80 -27.59 23.73 3.76
C LEU A 80 -27.86 23.43 5.25
N GLU A 81 -28.69 24.25 5.88
CA GLU A 81 -29.09 24.12 7.28
C GLU A 81 -29.79 22.77 7.52
N TYR A 82 -30.65 22.36 6.59
CA TYR A 82 -31.31 21.05 6.66
C TYR A 82 -30.35 19.89 6.38
N ALA A 83 -29.41 20.07 5.43
CA ALA A 83 -28.37 19.09 5.16
C ALA A 83 -27.48 18.84 6.39
N GLU A 84 -27.13 19.88 7.15
CA GLU A 84 -26.37 19.75 8.40
C GLU A 84 -27.13 18.96 9.47
N CYS A 85 -28.44 19.19 9.62
CA CYS A 85 -29.28 18.37 10.49
C CYS A 85 -29.25 16.89 10.08
N LEU A 86 -29.39 16.60 8.78
CA LEU A 86 -29.31 15.23 8.28
C LEU A 86 -27.94 14.59 8.59
N ARG A 87 -26.82 15.32 8.40
CA ARG A 87 -25.48 14.83 8.75
C ARG A 87 -25.41 14.43 10.23
N ALA A 88 -25.88 15.31 11.12
CA ALA A 88 -25.89 15.05 12.56
C ALA A 88 -26.79 13.86 12.94
N ALA A 89 -27.97 13.75 12.31
CA ALA A 89 -28.97 12.72 12.59
C ALA A 89 -28.66 11.34 11.98
N ARG A 90 -27.67 11.23 11.07
CA ARG A 90 -27.36 9.99 10.33
C ARG A 90 -27.14 8.79 11.26
N ARG A 91 -26.45 8.98 12.38
CA ARG A 91 -26.11 7.90 13.31
C ARG A 91 -27.33 7.33 14.03
N ASP A 92 -28.31 8.17 14.34
CA ASP A 92 -29.54 7.78 15.03
C ASP A 92 -30.54 7.12 14.06
N ILE A 93 -30.67 7.69 12.85
CA ILE A 93 -31.59 7.22 11.80
C ILE A 93 -31.09 5.94 11.13
N ARG A 94 -29.76 5.80 10.99
CA ARG A 94 -29.10 4.67 10.32
C ARG A 94 -29.68 4.37 8.91
N PRO A 95 -29.70 5.36 7.99
CA PRO A 95 -30.30 5.23 6.66
C PRO A 95 -29.66 4.13 5.79
N PHE A 96 -28.40 3.79 6.07
CA PHE A 96 -27.62 2.77 5.37
C PHE A 96 -27.54 1.43 6.13
N GLY A 97 -28.35 1.25 7.18
CA GLY A 97 -28.41 0.00 7.95
C GLY A 97 -27.10 -0.35 8.67
N ASN A 98 -26.53 -1.52 8.37
CA ASN A 98 -25.26 -2.00 8.94
C ASN A 98 -24.03 -1.75 8.04
N ILE A 99 -24.23 -1.15 6.86
CA ILE A 99 -23.20 -1.04 5.83
C ILE A 99 -22.03 -0.16 6.28
N PRO A 100 -22.23 1.01 6.93
CA PRO A 100 -21.11 1.78 7.48
C PRO A 100 -20.25 0.97 8.47
N LYS A 101 -20.88 0.19 9.35
CA LYS A 101 -20.15 -0.69 10.30
C LYS A 101 -19.38 -1.79 9.58
N LYS A 102 -19.98 -2.38 8.54
CA LYS A 102 -19.31 -3.39 7.69
C LYS A 102 -18.11 -2.78 6.95
N ALA A 103 -18.25 -1.57 6.41
CA ALA A 103 -17.18 -0.84 5.75
C ALA A 103 -16.02 -0.56 6.72
N ILE A 104 -16.29 -0.03 7.92
CA ILE A 104 -15.26 0.18 8.97
C ILE A 104 -14.50 -1.12 9.25
N GLY A 105 -15.23 -2.23 9.47
CA GLY A 105 -14.60 -3.52 9.79
C GLY A 105 -13.83 -4.14 8.62
N GLN A 106 -14.27 -3.98 7.38
CA GLN A 106 -13.55 -4.46 6.20
C GLN A 106 -12.32 -3.60 5.90
N MET A 107 -12.48 -2.28 5.93
CA MET A 107 -11.38 -1.35 5.72
C MET A 107 -10.30 -1.48 6.80
N GLY A 108 -10.67 -1.56 8.08
CA GLY A 108 -9.71 -1.73 9.16
C GLY A 108 -8.86 -2.99 9.02
N ARG A 109 -9.49 -4.11 8.62
CA ARG A 109 -8.80 -5.38 8.39
C ARG A 109 -7.86 -5.37 7.19
N SER A 110 -8.16 -4.60 6.14
CA SER A 110 -7.34 -4.55 4.92
C SER A 110 -6.28 -3.44 4.95
N LEU A 111 -6.61 -2.27 5.50
CA LEU A 111 -5.75 -1.09 5.47
C LEU A 111 -4.62 -1.16 6.48
N LEU A 112 -4.87 -1.67 7.70
CA LEU A 112 -3.83 -1.72 8.74
C LEU A 112 -2.63 -2.59 8.33
N PRO A 113 -2.81 -3.86 7.89
CA PRO A 113 -1.69 -4.65 7.37
C PRO A 113 -0.99 -3.99 6.18
N SER A 114 -1.73 -3.27 5.33
CA SER A 114 -1.18 -2.56 4.17
C SER A 114 -0.25 -1.42 4.58
N ARG A 115 -0.66 -0.64 5.59
CA ARG A 115 0.18 0.41 6.19
C ARG A 115 1.42 -0.19 6.83
N THR A 116 1.27 -1.24 7.64
CA THR A 116 2.40 -1.94 8.26
C THR A 116 3.36 -2.48 7.21
N PHE A 117 2.85 -2.97 6.08
CA PHE A 117 3.69 -3.47 4.98
C PHE A 117 4.52 -2.34 4.37
N LEU A 118 3.91 -1.18 4.09
CA LEU A 118 4.65 -0.01 3.60
C LEU A 118 5.70 0.48 4.60
N GLN A 119 5.37 0.52 5.89
CA GLN A 119 6.31 0.89 6.94
C GLN A 119 7.49 -0.09 7.03
N ALA A 120 7.21 -1.40 6.95
CA ALA A 120 8.23 -2.43 6.95
C ALA A 120 9.17 -2.27 5.74
N LEU A 121 8.63 -1.99 4.54
CA LEU A 121 9.46 -1.71 3.37
C LEU A 121 10.41 -0.52 3.57
N ASN A 122 9.92 0.59 4.17
CA ASN A 122 10.76 1.74 4.46
C ASN A 122 11.87 1.41 5.47
N LEU A 123 11.55 0.61 6.50
CA LEU A 123 12.55 0.12 7.44
C LEU A 123 13.61 -0.74 6.73
N GLY A 124 13.21 -1.59 5.78
CA GLY A 124 14.15 -2.37 4.98
C GLY A 124 15.13 -1.49 4.20
N ILE A 125 14.64 -0.39 3.62
CA ILE A 125 15.48 0.61 2.91
C ILE A 125 16.46 1.26 3.89
N GLU A 126 16.00 1.66 5.08
CA GLU A 126 16.84 2.27 6.11
C GLU A 126 17.97 1.34 6.57
N VAL A 127 17.66 0.05 6.78
CA VAL A 127 18.66 -0.97 7.12
C VAL A 127 19.70 -1.08 6.00
N ILE A 128 19.27 -1.22 4.74
CA ILE A 128 20.18 -1.30 3.59
C ILE A 128 21.10 -0.08 3.53
N ASN A 129 20.53 1.14 3.57
CA ASN A 129 21.30 2.38 3.51
C ASN A 129 22.29 2.52 4.67
N THR A 130 21.91 2.08 5.87
CA THR A 130 22.81 2.11 7.03
C THR A 130 23.96 1.13 6.86
N THR A 131 23.68 -0.07 6.35
CA THR A 131 24.69 -1.11 6.11
C THR A 131 25.53 -0.89 4.85
N ASP A 132 25.15 0.03 3.96
CA ASP A 132 25.95 0.38 2.78
C ASP A 132 27.18 1.23 3.16
N HIS A 133 27.09 2.00 4.26
CA HIS A 133 28.14 2.89 4.72
C HIS A 133 29.09 2.25 5.75
N LEU A 134 29.61 1.06 5.43
CA LEU A 134 30.52 0.33 6.31
C LEU A 134 31.87 1.03 6.45
N ARG A 135 32.32 1.18 7.70
CA ARG A 135 33.65 1.69 8.01
C ARG A 135 34.56 0.54 8.42
N PHE A 136 35.49 0.18 7.55
CA PHE A 136 36.48 -0.84 7.88
C PHE A 136 37.45 -0.36 8.96
N SER A 137 37.72 -1.24 9.93
CA SER A 137 38.72 -0.98 10.95
C SER A 137 40.14 -0.96 10.35
N LYS A 138 41.08 -0.28 11.00
CA LYS A 138 42.51 -0.32 10.60
C LYS A 138 43.08 -1.75 10.59
N ALA A 139 42.54 -2.65 11.40
CA ALA A 139 42.92 -4.06 11.40
C ALA A 139 42.43 -4.75 10.12
N CYS A 140 41.16 -4.54 9.75
CA CYS A 140 40.61 -5.05 8.50
C CYS A 140 41.37 -4.50 7.28
N SER A 141 41.63 -3.19 7.21
CA SER A 141 42.39 -2.61 6.08
C SER A 141 43.76 -3.25 5.91
N ARG A 142 44.48 -3.51 7.02
CA ARG A 142 45.77 -4.22 6.97
C ARG A 142 45.63 -5.67 6.52
N ALA A 143 44.61 -6.37 7.00
CA ALA A 143 44.35 -7.75 6.61
C ALA A 143 44.01 -7.86 5.11
N LEU A 144 43.17 -6.96 4.59
CA LEU A 144 42.84 -6.87 3.17
C LEU A 144 44.06 -6.57 2.30
N LEU A 145 44.91 -5.62 2.72
CA LEU A 145 46.16 -5.32 2.03
C LEU A 145 47.10 -6.53 1.98
N ARG A 146 47.22 -7.26 3.10
CA ARG A 146 48.05 -8.49 3.15
C ARG A 146 47.49 -9.60 2.28
N MET A 147 46.17 -9.72 2.22
CA MET A 147 45.49 -10.73 1.42
C MET A 147 45.59 -10.46 -0.08
N GLN A 148 45.38 -9.21 -0.51
CA GLN A 148 45.31 -8.85 -1.93
C GLN A 148 46.64 -8.40 -2.53
N TYR A 149 47.43 -7.60 -1.81
CA TYR A 149 48.54 -6.85 -2.42
C TYR A 149 49.94 -7.29 -1.99
N CYS A 150 50.11 -7.92 -0.83
CA CYS A 150 51.41 -8.48 -0.44
C CYS A 150 52.06 -9.45 -1.46
N PRO A 151 51.33 -10.35 -2.16
CA PRO A 151 51.97 -11.20 -3.17
C PRO A 151 52.58 -10.37 -4.31
N HIS A 152 51.95 -9.25 -4.70
CA HIS A 152 52.52 -8.34 -5.71
C HIS A 152 53.86 -7.74 -5.27
N CYS A 153 53.99 -7.37 -3.99
CA CYS A 153 55.24 -6.86 -3.42
C CYS A 153 56.35 -7.93 -3.40
N GLN A 154 56.00 -9.21 -3.44
CA GLN A 154 56.92 -10.34 -3.54
C GLN A 154 57.15 -10.82 -4.99
N GLY A 155 56.62 -10.09 -5.99
CA GLY A 155 56.74 -10.45 -7.40
C GLY A 155 55.70 -11.46 -7.91
N LEU A 156 54.75 -11.87 -7.07
CA LEU A 156 53.69 -12.83 -7.38
C LEU A 156 52.41 -12.13 -7.86
N THR A 157 52.49 -11.37 -8.95
CA THR A 157 51.42 -10.45 -9.38
C THR A 157 50.16 -11.11 -9.94
N LEU A 158 50.19 -12.42 -10.20
CA LEU A 158 49.05 -13.19 -10.73
C LEU A 158 48.41 -14.09 -9.66
N SER A 159 48.97 -14.13 -8.45
CA SER A 159 48.47 -15.00 -7.39
C SER A 159 47.23 -14.41 -6.74
N LYS A 160 46.15 -15.20 -6.65
CA LYS A 160 44.95 -14.86 -5.90
C LYS A 160 44.99 -15.51 -4.51
N PRO A 161 44.35 -14.90 -3.49
CA PRO A 161 44.25 -15.51 -2.17
C PRO A 161 43.51 -16.85 -2.21
N CYS A 162 43.93 -17.78 -1.37
CA CYS A 162 43.21 -19.03 -1.16
C CYS A 162 41.81 -18.76 -0.61
N MET A 163 40.83 -19.60 -0.99
CA MET A 163 39.43 -19.45 -0.57
C MET A 163 39.29 -19.32 0.95
N GLY A 164 39.89 -20.22 1.72
CA GLY A 164 39.83 -20.18 3.18
C GLY A 164 40.46 -18.91 3.78
N TYR A 165 41.58 -18.43 3.21
CA TYR A 165 42.21 -17.20 3.66
C TYR A 165 41.35 -15.97 3.34
N CYS A 166 40.74 -15.95 2.16
CA CYS A 166 39.79 -14.92 1.77
C CYS A 166 38.59 -14.88 2.73
N LEU A 167 37.95 -16.03 2.96
CA LEU A 167 36.79 -16.13 3.83
C LEU A 167 37.09 -15.67 5.26
N ASN A 168 38.22 -16.08 5.83
CA ASN A 168 38.61 -15.68 7.18
C ASN A 168 38.82 -14.16 7.28
N THR A 169 39.51 -13.58 6.29
CA THR A 169 39.75 -12.13 6.23
C THR A 169 38.44 -11.36 6.07
N MET A 170 37.61 -11.76 5.10
CA MET A 170 36.36 -11.07 4.79
C MET A 170 35.33 -11.22 5.92
N ARG A 171 35.21 -12.39 6.55
CA ARG A 171 34.33 -12.57 7.72
C ARG A 171 34.78 -11.72 8.91
N GLY A 172 36.09 -11.60 9.15
CA GLY A 172 36.61 -10.69 10.17
C GLY A 172 36.31 -9.21 9.86
N CYS A 173 36.39 -8.82 8.60
CA CYS A 173 36.08 -7.46 8.15
C CYS A 173 34.58 -7.11 8.19
N LEU A 174 33.71 -8.10 7.99
CA LEU A 174 32.27 -7.95 7.88
C LEU A 174 31.53 -8.42 9.15
N ALA A 175 32.24 -8.61 10.27
CA ALA A 175 31.68 -9.15 11.50
C ALA A 175 30.45 -8.35 11.98
N ASP A 176 30.56 -7.03 12.06
CA ASP A 176 29.48 -6.14 12.51
C ASP A 176 28.24 -6.24 11.60
N VAL A 177 28.44 -6.47 10.30
CA VAL A 177 27.36 -6.61 9.31
C VAL A 177 26.70 -7.97 9.40
N ALA A 178 27.48 -9.00 9.70
CA ALA A 178 26.98 -10.36 9.87
C ALA A 178 26.02 -10.47 11.07
N GLU A 179 26.14 -9.60 12.09
CA GLU A 179 25.19 -9.54 13.21
C GLU A 179 23.77 -9.18 12.75
N VAL A 180 23.63 -8.41 11.67
CA VAL A 180 22.33 -8.03 11.09
C VAL A 180 21.63 -9.23 10.44
N ASP A 181 22.36 -10.27 10.02
CA ASP A 181 21.82 -11.37 9.21
C ASP A 181 20.64 -12.10 9.88
N PHE A 182 20.74 -12.37 11.18
CA PHE A 182 19.67 -13.02 11.94
C PHE A 182 18.37 -12.20 11.90
N HIS A 183 18.48 -10.89 12.18
CA HIS A 183 17.34 -9.98 12.17
C HIS A 183 16.79 -9.75 10.76
N TRP A 184 17.67 -9.66 9.75
CA TRP A 184 17.29 -9.51 8.35
C TRP A 184 16.49 -10.70 7.82
N ARG A 185 16.90 -11.93 8.16
CA ARG A 185 16.14 -13.15 7.83
C ARG A 185 14.76 -13.16 8.47
N GLY A 186 14.67 -12.73 9.73
CA GLY A 186 13.40 -12.58 10.45
C GLY A 186 12.50 -11.54 9.80
N TYR A 187 13.07 -10.37 9.47
CA TYR A 187 12.38 -9.29 8.77
C TYR A 187 11.80 -9.74 7.42
N ILE A 188 12.59 -10.40 6.56
CA ILE A 188 12.10 -10.90 5.27
C ILE A 188 10.96 -11.91 5.48
N GLN A 189 11.11 -12.84 6.43
CA GLN A 189 10.07 -13.82 6.76
C GLN A 189 8.76 -13.13 7.20
N SER A 190 8.83 -12.15 8.10
CA SER A 190 7.65 -11.41 8.55
C SER A 190 7.02 -10.58 7.43
N LEU A 191 7.83 -10.02 6.54
CA LEU A 191 7.34 -9.27 5.39
C LEU A 191 6.63 -10.17 4.36
N GLU A 192 7.09 -11.41 4.20
CA GLU A 192 6.42 -12.44 3.39
C GLU A 192 5.05 -12.81 3.96
N GLU A 193 4.97 -13.05 5.26
CA GLU A 193 3.73 -13.36 5.97
C GLU A 193 2.73 -12.21 5.85
N LEU A 194 3.21 -10.98 6.06
CA LEU A 194 2.41 -9.77 5.91
C LEU A 194 1.92 -9.59 4.47
N SER A 195 2.77 -9.81 3.47
CA SER A 195 2.39 -9.83 2.06
C SER A 195 1.31 -10.87 1.75
N GLY A 196 1.38 -12.04 2.40
CA GLY A 196 0.32 -13.05 2.37
C GLY A 196 -1.01 -12.53 2.90
N ALA A 197 -1.01 -11.80 4.01
CA ALA A 197 -2.21 -11.19 4.59
C ALA A 197 -2.86 -10.11 3.69
N LEU A 198 -2.10 -9.48 2.79
CA LEU A 198 -2.61 -8.54 1.79
C LEU A 198 -3.31 -9.20 0.61
N SER A 199 -3.30 -10.52 0.54
CA SER A 199 -3.86 -11.29 -0.56
C SER A 199 -5.30 -11.75 -0.32
N GLY A 200 -5.98 -12.20 -1.38
CA GLY A 200 -7.30 -12.81 -1.29
C GLY A 200 -8.45 -11.82 -1.08
N ALA A 201 -9.61 -12.36 -0.68
CA ALA A 201 -10.88 -11.63 -0.58
C ALA A 201 -10.92 -10.57 0.54
N GLN A 202 -9.99 -10.63 1.48
CA GLN A 202 -9.83 -9.63 2.56
C GLN A 202 -8.65 -8.70 2.31
N GLY A 203 -7.94 -8.86 1.18
CA GLY A 203 -6.85 -7.98 0.78
C GLY A 203 -7.34 -6.59 0.38
N ILE A 204 -6.44 -5.62 0.46
CA ILE A 204 -6.72 -4.22 0.14
C ILE A 204 -7.20 -4.02 -1.30
N GLU A 205 -6.62 -4.73 -2.26
CA GLU A 205 -7.01 -4.64 -3.67
C GLU A 205 -8.48 -5.04 -3.87
N HIS A 206 -8.87 -6.19 -3.32
CA HIS A 206 -10.26 -6.63 -3.39
C HIS A 206 -11.19 -5.66 -2.65
N MET A 207 -10.81 -5.18 -1.46
CA MET A 207 -11.64 -4.28 -0.67
C MET A 207 -11.86 -2.92 -1.37
N LEU A 208 -10.80 -2.25 -1.81
CA LEU A 208 -10.90 -0.94 -2.46
C LEU A 208 -11.64 -1.03 -3.79
N LEU A 209 -11.31 -2.03 -4.63
CA LEU A 209 -11.97 -2.20 -5.93
C LEU A 209 -13.44 -2.60 -5.83
N ASN A 210 -13.89 -3.13 -4.69
CA ASN A 210 -15.31 -3.44 -4.45
C ASN A 210 -16.01 -2.40 -3.56
N PHE A 211 -15.37 -1.30 -3.20
CA PHE A 211 -15.97 -0.27 -2.35
C PHE A 211 -17.23 0.33 -3.00
N HIS A 212 -17.22 0.54 -4.32
CA HIS A 212 -18.41 0.96 -5.07
C HIS A 212 -19.61 0.02 -4.87
N SER A 213 -19.38 -1.29 -4.72
CA SER A 213 -20.46 -2.25 -4.46
C SER A 213 -21.06 -2.05 -3.06
N LEU A 214 -20.24 -1.76 -2.04
CA LEU A 214 -20.72 -1.40 -0.70
C LEU A 214 -21.56 -0.12 -0.73
N VAL A 215 -21.12 0.89 -1.51
CA VAL A 215 -21.88 2.14 -1.69
C VAL A 215 -23.22 1.86 -2.37
N ARG A 216 -23.23 1.05 -3.43
CA ARG A 216 -24.47 0.63 -4.10
C ARG A 216 -25.45 -0.05 -3.15
N ASP A 217 -24.95 -0.98 -2.32
CA ASP A 217 -25.78 -1.68 -1.33
C ASP A 217 -26.37 -0.68 -0.32
N ALA A 218 -25.62 0.37 0.06
CA ALA A 218 -26.09 1.42 0.97
C ALA A 218 -27.24 2.23 0.34
N LEU A 219 -27.10 2.58 -0.94
CA LEU A 219 -28.14 3.29 -1.68
C LEU A 219 -29.41 2.45 -1.85
N VAL A 220 -29.26 1.13 -2.10
CA VAL A 220 -30.38 0.19 -2.15
C VAL A 220 -31.08 0.10 -0.80
N GLN A 221 -30.32 -0.03 0.30
CA GLN A 221 -30.87 -0.09 1.65
C GLN A 221 -31.68 1.16 1.99
N ALA A 222 -31.14 2.35 1.70
CA ALA A 222 -31.83 3.62 1.92
C ALA A 222 -33.11 3.74 1.08
N ARG A 223 -33.11 3.19 -0.15
CA ARG A 223 -34.30 3.17 -1.02
C ARG A 223 -35.38 2.23 -0.49
N ILE A 224 -35.01 1.05 0.02
CA ILE A 224 -35.96 0.07 0.56
C ILE A 224 -36.66 0.63 1.81
N ASN A 225 -35.90 1.25 2.71
CA ASN A 225 -36.42 1.78 3.96
C ASN A 225 -37.02 3.19 3.84
N ARG A 226 -37.25 3.70 2.61
CA ARG A 226 -37.68 5.08 2.35
C ARG A 226 -38.84 5.56 3.24
N PRO A 227 -39.96 4.82 3.41
CA PRO A 227 -41.09 5.31 4.20
C PRO A 227 -40.74 5.57 5.66
N GLU A 228 -40.04 4.62 6.29
CA GLU A 228 -39.58 4.72 7.69
C GLU A 228 -38.57 5.87 7.85
N LEU A 229 -37.65 6.02 6.90
CA LEU A 229 -36.66 7.09 6.92
C LEU A 229 -37.29 8.49 6.81
N LEU A 230 -38.35 8.65 6.00
CA LEU A 230 -39.06 9.93 5.91
C LEU A 230 -39.72 10.31 7.24
N GLU A 231 -40.34 9.35 7.92
CA GLU A 231 -40.96 9.57 9.24
C GLU A 231 -39.93 9.93 10.30
N GLN A 232 -38.84 9.17 10.39
CA GLN A 232 -37.76 9.41 11.34
C GLN A 232 -37.06 10.76 11.10
N VAL A 233 -36.78 11.10 9.84
CA VAL A 233 -36.20 12.40 9.48
C VAL A 233 -37.14 13.53 9.87
N ASN A 234 -38.44 13.44 9.56
CA ASN A 234 -39.40 14.48 9.93
C ASN A 234 -39.52 14.65 11.45
N LYS A 235 -39.37 13.56 12.22
CA LYS A 235 -39.37 13.61 13.69
C LYS A 235 -38.13 14.32 14.27
N ILE A 236 -36.96 14.16 13.63
CA ILE A 236 -35.69 14.69 14.15
C ILE A 236 -35.38 16.09 13.59
N CYS A 237 -35.48 16.27 12.27
CA CYS A 237 -35.13 17.50 11.55
C CYS A 237 -36.33 18.38 11.19
N GLY A 238 -37.57 17.89 11.38
CA GLY A 238 -38.77 18.61 10.93
C GLY A 238 -39.01 18.51 9.43
N PRO A 239 -39.96 19.28 8.87
CA PRO A 239 -40.24 19.28 7.44
C PRO A 239 -39.08 19.87 6.62
N PRO A 240 -38.84 19.37 5.39
CA PRO A 240 -37.72 19.80 4.57
C PRO A 240 -37.82 21.27 4.16
N VAL A 241 -36.79 22.05 4.49
CA VAL A 241 -36.61 23.42 4.00
C VAL A 241 -35.86 23.36 2.66
N ARG A 242 -36.51 23.79 1.58
CA ARG A 242 -35.97 23.70 0.21
C ARG A 242 -35.61 25.06 -0.39
N LYS A 243 -34.57 25.10 -1.24
CA LYS A 243 -34.07 26.26 -1.98
C LYS A 243 -34.04 25.97 -3.50
N PRO A 244 -34.07 27.00 -4.38
CA PRO A 244 -34.03 26.80 -5.84
C PRO A 244 -32.80 25.98 -6.27
N LYS A 245 -32.98 25.07 -7.23
CA LYS A 245 -31.91 24.16 -7.67
C LYS A 245 -30.70 24.90 -8.21
N GLN A 246 -29.52 24.49 -7.77
CA GLN A 246 -28.25 24.84 -8.39
C GLN A 246 -27.48 23.54 -8.62
N SER A 247 -27.62 22.95 -9.80
CA SER A 247 -26.75 21.83 -10.17
C SER A 247 -26.48 21.83 -11.67
N PRO A 248 -25.20 21.89 -12.09
CA PRO A 248 -24.81 21.49 -13.43
C PRO A 248 -24.90 19.97 -13.56
N GLY A 249 -25.31 19.47 -14.72
CA GLY A 249 -25.16 18.06 -15.06
C GLY A 249 -23.68 17.69 -15.21
N CYS A 250 -23.35 16.42 -15.01
CA CYS A 250 -21.99 15.91 -15.27
C CYS A 250 -21.59 16.15 -16.73
N SER A 251 -20.53 16.92 -16.97
CA SER A 251 -19.80 16.91 -18.24
C SER A 251 -18.60 15.97 -18.10
N PHE A 252 -18.71 14.76 -18.65
CA PHE A 252 -17.54 13.95 -18.96
C PHE A 252 -17.24 14.14 -20.45
N ASP A 253 -16.03 14.59 -20.76
CA ASP A 253 -15.50 14.54 -22.13
C ASP A 253 -15.37 13.07 -22.55
N GLN A 254 -16.40 12.55 -23.23
CA GLN A 254 -16.40 11.18 -23.78
C GLN A 254 -15.25 10.93 -24.76
N ASN A 255 -14.59 11.99 -25.25
CA ASN A 255 -13.51 11.90 -26.25
C ASN A 255 -12.11 11.67 -25.67
N LYS A 256 -11.90 11.69 -24.34
CA LYS A 256 -10.59 11.37 -23.75
C LYS A 256 -10.45 9.96 -23.19
N ASP A 257 -11.55 9.22 -23.03
CA ASP A 257 -11.53 7.90 -22.38
C ASP A 257 -12.37 6.82 -23.09
N ASN A 258 -12.54 6.92 -24.41
CA ASN A 258 -12.86 5.72 -25.22
C ASN A 258 -11.71 4.70 -25.24
N GLN A 259 -10.61 4.99 -24.53
CA GLN A 259 -9.55 4.05 -24.19
C GLN A 259 -9.73 3.42 -22.78
N GLY A 260 -10.64 3.95 -21.94
CA GLY A 260 -10.95 3.44 -20.59
C GLY A 260 -12.16 2.53 -20.48
N LEU A 261 -12.90 2.33 -21.59
CA LEU A 261 -14.06 1.42 -21.70
C LEU A 261 -13.78 0.15 -22.52
N LYS A 262 -12.55 -0.03 -23.01
CA LYS A 262 -12.01 -1.40 -23.04
C LYS A 262 -11.94 -1.80 -21.58
N MET A 263 -12.95 -2.55 -21.12
CA MET A 263 -12.87 -3.51 -20.02
C MET A 263 -11.40 -3.69 -19.66
N PHE A 264 -10.90 -2.91 -18.69
CA PHE A 264 -9.47 -2.85 -18.40
C PHE A 264 -9.07 -4.29 -18.27
N SER A 265 -8.32 -4.79 -19.25
CA SER A 265 -7.86 -6.15 -19.22
C SER A 265 -7.21 -6.26 -17.86
N ARG A 266 -7.51 -7.32 -17.12
CA ARG A 266 -6.58 -7.78 -16.10
C ARG A 266 -5.30 -8.11 -16.86
N ASP A 267 -4.53 -7.11 -17.27
CA ASP A 267 -3.12 -7.26 -17.51
C ASP A 267 -2.60 -7.62 -16.14
N SER A 268 -2.51 -8.93 -15.94
CA SER A 268 -2.22 -9.52 -14.65
C SER A 268 -0.92 -8.95 -14.09
N GLU A 269 -0.01 -8.50 -14.96
CA GLU A 269 1.27 -7.89 -14.63
C GLU A 269 1.15 -6.53 -13.91
N GLU A 270 0.11 -5.73 -14.16
CA GLU A 270 -0.06 -4.43 -13.50
C GLU A 270 -0.79 -4.50 -12.15
N THR A 271 -1.42 -5.64 -11.83
CA THR A 271 -2.20 -5.80 -10.60
C THR A 271 -1.33 -5.68 -9.35
N PHE A 272 -1.91 -5.15 -8.26
CA PHE A 272 -1.21 -5.06 -6.97
C PHE A 272 -0.78 -6.45 -6.49
N ALA A 273 -1.64 -7.46 -6.65
CA ALA A 273 -1.33 -8.84 -6.32
C ALA A 273 -0.14 -9.44 -7.10
N HIS A 274 0.06 -9.07 -8.36
CA HIS A 274 1.21 -9.53 -9.13
C HIS A 274 2.50 -8.86 -8.65
N ARG A 275 2.53 -7.52 -8.66
CA ARG A 275 3.72 -6.74 -8.22
C ARG A 275 4.16 -7.11 -6.81
N ARG A 276 3.20 -7.30 -5.89
CA ARG A 276 3.48 -7.74 -4.52
C ARG A 276 4.15 -9.12 -4.49
N ARG A 277 3.65 -10.10 -5.25
CA ARG A 277 4.21 -11.45 -5.30
C ARG A 277 5.59 -11.47 -5.93
N GLU A 278 5.76 -10.75 -7.04
CA GLU A 278 7.03 -10.61 -7.73
C GLU A 278 8.09 -9.98 -6.83
N PHE A 279 7.75 -8.87 -6.16
CA PHE A 279 8.64 -8.21 -5.21
C PHE A 279 9.11 -9.17 -4.10
N ILE A 280 8.18 -9.90 -3.47
CA ILE A 280 8.52 -10.88 -2.45
C ILE A 280 9.39 -12.02 -3.00
N SER A 281 9.09 -12.50 -4.21
CA SER A 281 9.88 -13.53 -4.87
C SER A 281 11.32 -13.09 -5.10
N GLN A 282 11.54 -11.83 -5.48
CA GLN A 282 12.88 -11.27 -5.64
C GLN A 282 13.57 -11.06 -4.30
N LEU A 283 12.87 -10.50 -3.31
CA LEU A 283 13.44 -10.22 -2.00
C LEU A 283 13.93 -11.50 -1.29
N ARG A 284 13.24 -12.62 -1.49
CA ARG A 284 13.63 -13.95 -0.98
C ARG A 284 15.05 -14.36 -1.35
N LEU A 285 15.51 -14.00 -2.56
CA LEU A 285 16.86 -14.31 -3.03
C LEU A 285 17.93 -13.62 -2.16
N TYR A 286 17.57 -12.53 -1.50
CA TYR A 286 18.44 -11.74 -0.62
C TYR A 286 18.24 -12.07 0.86
N ARG A 287 17.52 -13.14 1.20
CA ARG A 287 17.27 -13.55 2.60
C ARG A 287 18.54 -13.75 3.41
N ALA A 288 19.56 -14.35 2.79
CA ALA A 288 20.85 -14.63 3.42
C ALA A 288 21.94 -13.62 3.02
N PHE A 289 21.54 -12.39 2.65
CA PHE A 289 22.46 -11.43 2.03
C PHE A 289 23.66 -11.10 2.94
N TYR A 290 23.39 -10.67 4.17
CA TYR A 290 24.44 -10.21 5.08
C TYR A 290 25.35 -11.36 5.55
N GLY A 291 24.78 -12.53 5.85
CA GLY A 291 25.56 -13.70 6.25
C GLY A 291 26.37 -14.33 5.09
N GLY A 292 25.92 -14.16 3.85
CA GLY A 292 26.57 -14.70 2.65
C GLY A 292 27.44 -13.72 1.87
N LEU A 293 27.77 -12.54 2.44
CA LEU A 293 28.50 -11.51 1.71
C LEU A 293 29.98 -11.89 1.49
N ALA A 294 30.64 -12.43 2.52
CA ALA A 294 32.03 -12.89 2.43
C ALA A 294 32.17 -14.01 1.38
N ASP A 295 31.28 -14.98 1.40
CA ASP A 295 31.26 -16.11 0.48
C ASP A 295 31.06 -15.65 -0.98
N ARG A 296 30.20 -14.66 -1.23
CA ARG A 296 29.99 -14.12 -2.58
C ARG A 296 31.18 -13.31 -3.09
N LEU A 297 31.79 -12.47 -2.25
CA LEU A 297 32.96 -11.68 -2.64
C LEU A 297 34.18 -12.58 -2.91
N CYS A 298 34.41 -13.56 -2.04
CA CYS A 298 35.50 -14.52 -2.22
C CYS A 298 35.26 -15.45 -3.42
N GLY A 299 34.05 -15.99 -3.57
CA GLY A 299 33.68 -16.91 -4.64
C GLY A 299 33.72 -16.30 -6.04
N ASN A 300 33.32 -15.02 -6.17
CA ASN A 300 33.16 -14.41 -7.49
C ASN A 300 34.38 -13.62 -7.94
N GLU A 301 35.06 -12.93 -7.02
CA GLU A 301 36.02 -11.88 -7.38
C GLU A 301 37.41 -12.14 -6.81
N LEU A 302 37.47 -12.38 -5.49
CA LEU A 302 38.71 -12.25 -4.73
C LEU A 302 39.56 -13.53 -4.70
N ALA A 303 38.97 -14.70 -4.49
CA ALA A 303 39.73 -15.92 -4.27
C ALA A 303 40.13 -16.65 -5.57
N ALA A 304 41.16 -17.49 -5.47
CA ALA A 304 41.47 -18.48 -6.49
C ALA A 304 40.36 -19.53 -6.58
N ALA A 305 40.12 -20.05 -7.79
CA ALA A 305 39.24 -21.20 -7.99
C ALA A 305 39.85 -22.46 -7.36
N ASP A 306 39.00 -23.42 -6.98
CA ASP A 306 39.44 -24.66 -6.37
C ASP A 306 40.48 -25.40 -7.23
N GLY A 307 41.51 -25.94 -6.57
CA GLY A 307 42.60 -26.68 -7.22
C GLY A 307 43.64 -25.83 -7.96
N HIS A 308 43.53 -24.50 -7.93
CA HIS A 308 44.55 -23.60 -8.47
C HIS A 308 45.54 -23.17 -7.39
N PRO A 309 46.83 -22.94 -7.75
CA PRO A 309 47.80 -22.37 -6.82
C PRO A 309 47.31 -21.03 -6.27
N CYS A 310 47.37 -20.85 -4.96
CA CYS A 310 46.78 -19.70 -4.27
C CYS A 310 47.67 -19.18 -3.14
N TRP A 311 47.55 -17.89 -2.85
CA TRP A 311 48.27 -17.19 -1.78
C TRP A 311 47.59 -17.42 -0.42
N ASN A 312 48.33 -17.95 0.56
CA ASN A 312 47.80 -18.20 1.91
C ASN A 312 48.11 -17.08 2.93
N GLY A 313 48.82 -16.02 2.53
CA GLY A 313 49.27 -14.95 3.41
C GLY A 313 50.78 -14.96 3.69
N GLU A 314 51.49 -16.00 3.27
CA GLU A 314 52.95 -16.16 3.41
C GLU A 314 53.62 -16.69 2.14
N ASP A 315 53.02 -17.69 1.47
CA ASP A 315 53.52 -18.26 0.21
C ASP A 315 52.34 -18.75 -0.69
N VAL A 316 52.67 -19.21 -1.90
CA VAL A 316 51.74 -19.85 -2.84
C VAL A 316 51.68 -21.35 -2.57
N ILE A 317 50.50 -21.84 -2.21
CA ILE A 317 50.22 -23.26 -1.99
C ILE A 317 49.35 -23.81 -3.12
N ARG A 318 49.27 -25.13 -3.25
CA ARG A 318 48.50 -25.83 -4.27
C ARG A 318 47.38 -26.67 -3.66
#